data_AF-A0A1X1G3F2-F1
#
_entry.id   AF-A0A1X1G3F2-F1
#
_cell.length_a   1.000
_cell.length_b   1.000
_cell.length_c   1.000
_cell.angle_alpha   90.00
_cell.angle_beta   90.00
_cell.angle_gamma   90.00
#
_symmetry.space_group_name_H-M   'P 1'
#
loop_
_entity.id
_entity.type
_entity.pdbx_description
1 polymer ?
#
loop_
_entity_poly.entity_id
_entity_poly.type
_entity_poly.pdbx_seq_one_letter_code
_entity_poly.pdbx_strand_id
1 'polypeptide(L)'
;MALELFGEDFKNELFQDLVKLNVEALKEAKRQVSRQINMVSIKEVMEATGWGRKRIEDFRDQGKFRHQQNAKGGKCLYDLNDVLRFQSQLAKRG
;
A
#
# COMPACT_ATOMS: atom_id res chain seq x y z
N MET A 1 -17.35 38.42 -4.54
CA MET A 1 -18.33 38.39 -3.41
C MET A 1 -18.40 37.11 -2.54
N ALA A 2 -17.35 36.29 -2.45
CA ALA A 2 -17.10 35.50 -1.22
C ALA A 2 -15.66 35.78 -0.78
N LEU A 3 -14.75 35.80 -1.74
CA LEU A 3 -13.33 36.18 -1.58
C LEU A 3 -13.07 37.63 -1.16
N GLU A 4 -14.04 38.54 -1.27
CA GLU A 4 -13.96 39.95 -0.80
C GLU A 4 -14.62 40.15 0.57
N LEU A 5 -15.43 39.19 1.02
CA LEU A 5 -16.18 39.23 2.28
C LEU A 5 -15.40 38.63 3.45
N PHE A 6 -14.45 37.74 3.14
CA PHE A 6 -13.61 37.10 4.14
C PHE A 6 -12.15 37.53 3.93
N GLY A 7 -11.56 38.09 4.99
CA GLY A 7 -10.19 38.59 5.00
C GLY A 7 -9.14 37.50 4.76
N GLU A 8 -7.88 37.93 4.61
CA GLU A 8 -6.73 37.05 4.36
C GLU A 8 -6.61 35.92 5.42
N ASP A 9 -6.90 36.25 6.68
CA ASP A 9 -6.83 35.30 7.80
C ASP A 9 -7.80 34.13 7.64
N PHE A 10 -9.04 34.39 7.23
CA PHE A 10 -10.03 33.35 6.98
C PHE A 10 -9.61 32.43 5.82
N LYS A 11 -9.03 33.00 4.76
CA LYS A 11 -8.53 32.21 3.61
C LYS A 11 -7.38 31.30 4.04
N ASN A 12 -6.49 31.81 4.88
CA ASN A 12 -5.36 31.04 5.41
C ASN A 12 -5.85 29.90 6.31
N GLU A 13 -6.79 30.16 7.22
CA GLU A 13 -7.38 29.13 8.08
C GLU A 13 -8.09 28.05 7.26
N LEU A 14 -8.96 28.45 6.32
CA LEU A 14 -9.64 27.51 5.43
C LEU A 14 -8.66 26.67 4.60
N PHE A 15 -7.57 27.26 4.12
CA PHE A 15 -6.55 26.53 3.38
C PHE A 15 -5.87 25.48 4.27
N GLN A 16 -5.51 25.83 5.51
CA GLN A 16 -4.91 24.87 6.45
C GLN A 16 -5.87 23.72 6.76
N ASP A 17 -7.16 24.01 6.94
CA ASP A 17 -8.18 22.99 7.17
C ASP A 17 -8.34 22.05 5.98
N LEU A 18 -8.34 22.59 4.75
CA LEU A 18 -8.39 21.78 3.53
C LEU A 18 -7.15 20.91 3.37
N VAL A 19 -5.96 21.43 3.68
CA VAL A 19 -4.71 20.65 3.67
C VAL A 19 -4.79 19.51 4.69
N LYS A 20 -5.25 19.80 5.91
CA LYS A 20 -5.41 18.80 6.97
C LYS A 20 -6.40 17.70 6.56
N LEU A 21 -7.56 18.10 6.04
CA LEU A 21 -8.58 17.17 5.54
C LEU A 21 -8.04 16.27 4.43
N ASN A 22 -7.28 16.84 3.48
CA ASN A 22 -6.67 16.07 2.40
C ASN A 22 -5.64 15.06 2.93
N VAL A 23 -4.83 15.44 3.91
CA VAL A 23 -3.89 14.52 4.57
C VAL A 23 -4.63 13.37 5.25
N GLU A 24 -5.73 13.63 5.92
CA GLU A 24 -6.56 12.61 6.57
C GLU A 24 -7.24 11.68 5.55
N ALA A 25 -7.81 12.24 4.47
CA ALA A 25 -8.39 11.47 3.38
C ALA A 25 -7.37 10.51 2.74
N LEU A 26 -6.15 10.99 2.48
CA LEU A 26 -5.07 10.15 1.96
C LEU A 26 -4.65 9.04 2.93
N LYS A 27 -4.64 9.31 4.24
CA LYS A 27 -4.35 8.28 5.26
C LYS A 27 -5.42 7.19 5.26
N GLU A 28 -6.70 7.56 5.22
CA GLU A 28 -7.80 6.60 5.21
C GLU A 28 -7.86 5.82 3.88
N ALA A 29 -7.63 6.46 2.74
CA ALA A 29 -7.51 5.76 1.46
C ALA A 29 -6.40 4.70 1.48
N LYS A 30 -5.22 5.04 2.00
CA LYS A 30 -4.11 4.08 2.20
C LYS A 30 -4.50 2.94 3.15
N ARG A 31 -5.28 3.22 4.19
CA ARG A 31 -5.79 2.22 5.13
C ARG A 31 -6.81 1.28 4.48
N GLN A 32 -7.65 1.77 3.59
CA GLN A 32 -8.61 0.95 2.86
C GLN A 32 -7.90 0.04 1.85
N VAL A 33 -6.94 0.57 1.09
CA VAL A 33 -6.14 -0.24 0.15
C VAL A 33 -5.32 -1.30 0.90
N SER A 34 -4.74 -0.97 2.05
CA SER A 34 -3.98 -1.96 2.84
C SER A 34 -4.83 -3.09 3.42
N ARG A 35 -6.15 -2.91 3.48
CA ARG A 35 -7.12 -3.95 3.87
C ARG A 35 -7.61 -4.78 2.68
N GLN A 36 -7.47 -4.30 1.46
CA GLN A 36 -7.81 -5.07 0.27
C GLN A 36 -6.77 -6.15 0.04
N ILE A 37 -7.24 -7.40 0.00
CA ILE A 37 -6.43 -8.56 -0.33
C ILE A 37 -6.42 -8.67 -1.85
N ASN A 38 -5.23 -8.58 -2.47
CA ASN A 38 -5.07 -8.75 -3.90
C ASN A 38 -4.26 -10.02 -4.19
N MET A 39 -4.95 -11.16 -4.31
CA MET A 39 -4.32 -12.46 -4.54
C MET A 39 -3.93 -12.62 -6.01
N VAL A 40 -2.62 -12.59 -6.29
CA VAL A 40 -2.05 -12.69 -7.64
C VAL A 40 -1.10 -13.88 -7.76
N SER A 41 -0.75 -14.24 -8.99
CA SER A 41 0.22 -15.30 -9.25
C SER A 41 1.66 -14.85 -8.96
N ILE A 42 2.58 -15.80 -8.81
CA ILE A 42 4.01 -15.49 -8.60
C ILE A 42 4.61 -14.67 -9.76
N LYS A 43 4.10 -14.83 -10.99
CA LYS A 43 4.60 -14.07 -12.15
C LYS A 43 4.32 -12.57 -11.98
N GLU A 44 3.10 -12.23 -11.57
CA GLU A 44 2.69 -10.84 -11.33
C GLU A 44 3.48 -10.24 -10.15
N VAL A 45 3.78 -11.03 -9.12
CA VAL A 45 4.67 -10.58 -8.04
C VAL A 45 6.08 -10.29 -8.56
N MET A 46 6.64 -11.15 -9.41
CA MET A 46 7.96 -10.93 -10.00
C MET A 46 7.99 -9.65 -10.84
N GLU A 47 6.96 -9.43 -11.67
CA GLU A 47 6.83 -8.22 -12.49
C GLU A 47 6.71 -6.96 -11.64
N ALA A 48 5.89 -6.97 -10.60
CA ALA A 48 5.66 -5.81 -9.74
C ALA A 48 6.85 -5.47 -8.83
N THR A 49 7.61 -6.48 -8.40
CA THR A 49 8.70 -6.29 -7.41
C THR A 49 10.09 -6.24 -8.03
N GLY A 50 10.26 -6.80 -9.23
CA GLY A 50 11.56 -7.08 -9.84
C GLY A 50 12.32 -8.23 -9.14
N TRP A 51 11.71 -8.96 -8.21
CA TRP A 51 12.36 -10.07 -7.51
C TRP A 51 12.32 -11.35 -8.33
N GLY A 52 13.39 -12.16 -8.23
CA GLY A 52 13.41 -13.52 -8.74
C GLY A 52 12.50 -14.45 -7.92
N ARG A 53 12.00 -15.51 -8.58
CA ARG A 53 11.11 -16.52 -7.99
C ARG A 53 11.59 -17.06 -6.65
N LYS A 54 12.85 -17.51 -6.56
CA LYS A 54 13.42 -18.10 -5.35
C LYS A 54 13.34 -17.14 -4.16
N ARG A 55 13.64 -15.85 -4.36
CA ARG A 55 13.57 -14.84 -3.31
C ARG A 55 12.14 -14.66 -2.77
N ILE A 56 11.15 -14.71 -3.66
CA ILE A 56 9.73 -14.63 -3.27
C ILE A 56 9.35 -15.87 -2.46
N GLU A 57 9.76 -17.06 -2.89
CA GLU A 57 9.50 -18.31 -2.18
C GLU A 57 10.20 -18.35 -0.80
N ASP A 58 11.45 -17.90 -0.70
CA ASP A 58 12.18 -17.79 0.57
C ASP A 58 11.47 -16.87 1.56
N PHE A 59 10.96 -15.72 1.11
CA PHE A 59 10.20 -14.80 1.97
C PHE A 59 8.81 -15.33 2.33
N ARG A 60 8.16 -16.04 1.42
CA ARG A 60 6.90 -16.74 1.71
C ARG A 60 7.10 -17.76 2.82
N ASP A 61 8.16 -18.58 2.72
CA ASP A 61 8.45 -19.65 3.68
C ASP A 61 8.87 -19.09 5.05
N GLN A 62 9.42 -17.87 5.07
CA GLN A 62 9.65 -17.09 6.30
C GLN A 62 8.40 -16.35 6.83
N GLY A 63 7.25 -16.47 6.18
CA GLY A 63 6.00 -15.81 6.58
C GLY A 63 6.01 -14.29 6.47
N LYS A 64 6.80 -13.70 5.54
CA LYS A 64 6.93 -12.23 5.42
C LYS A 64 5.70 -11.54 4.84
N PHE A 65 4.86 -12.27 4.13
CA PHE A 65 3.62 -11.78 3.55
C PHE A 65 2.61 -12.92 3.41
N ARG A 66 1.34 -12.55 3.31
CA ARG A 66 0.20 -13.44 3.11
C ARG A 66 0.28 -14.12 1.76
N HIS A 67 -0.04 -15.40 1.78
CA HIS A 67 -0.20 -16.23 0.60
C HIS A 67 -1.36 -17.20 0.84
N GLN A 68 -1.92 -17.72 -0.25
CA GLN A 68 -2.93 -18.78 -0.22
C GLN A 68 -2.45 -19.95 -1.08
N GLN A 69 -2.73 -21.17 -0.64
CA GLN A 69 -2.44 -22.39 -1.37
C GLN A 69 -3.66 -23.31 -1.26
N ASN A 70 -4.21 -23.71 -2.41
CA ASN A 70 -5.46 -24.50 -2.45
C ASN A 70 -5.30 -25.91 -1.87
N ALA A 71 -4.11 -26.49 -1.94
CA ALA A 71 -3.76 -27.80 -1.38
C ALA A 71 -2.25 -27.86 -1.10
N LYS A 72 -1.81 -28.76 -0.21
CA LYS A 72 -0.38 -28.94 0.10
C LYS A 72 0.40 -29.28 -1.17
N GLY A 73 1.29 -28.38 -1.62
CA GLY A 73 2.06 -28.53 -2.87
C GLY A 73 1.39 -27.94 -4.12
N GLY A 74 0.19 -27.38 -4.00
CA GLY A 74 -0.52 -26.70 -5.09
C GLY A 74 0.04 -25.32 -5.43
N LYS A 75 -0.52 -24.69 -6.47
CA LYS A 75 -0.14 -23.33 -6.88
C LYS A 75 -0.41 -22.33 -5.74
N CYS A 76 0.59 -21.50 -5.42
CA CYS A 76 0.45 -20.41 -4.46
C CYS A 76 -0.02 -19.12 -5.16
N LEU A 77 -0.96 -18.43 -4.51
CA LEU A 77 -1.28 -17.03 -4.75
C LEU A 77 -0.71 -16.17 -3.63
N TYR A 78 -0.41 -14.92 -3.93
CA TYR A 78 0.28 -13.99 -3.05
C TYR A 78 -0.53 -12.72 -2.93
N ASP A 79 -0.63 -12.16 -1.72
CA ASP A 79 -1.25 -10.85 -1.53
C ASP A 79 -0.26 -9.75 -1.99
N LEU A 80 -0.48 -9.21 -3.18
CA LEU A 80 0.45 -8.25 -3.79
C LEU A 80 0.64 -7.00 -2.93
N ASN A 81 -0.43 -6.52 -2.30
CA ASN A 81 -0.37 -5.35 -1.43
C ASN A 81 0.53 -5.61 -0.22
N ASP A 82 0.47 -6.82 0.33
CA ASP A 82 1.30 -7.25 1.46
C ASP A 82 2.77 -7.40 1.07
N VAL A 83 3.02 -7.97 -0.13
CA VAL A 83 4.38 -8.09 -0.69
C VAL A 83 5.01 -6.71 -0.92
N LEU A 84 4.30 -5.77 -1.57
CA LEU A 84 4.80 -4.42 -1.83
C LEU A 84 5.03 -3.62 -0.54
N ARG A 85 4.18 -3.84 0.48
CA ARG A 85 4.40 -3.27 1.82
C ARG A 85 5.72 -3.78 2.40
N PHE A 86 5.96 -5.09 2.33
CA PHE A 86 7.21 -5.69 2.82
C PHE A 86 8.44 -5.22 2.04
N GLN A 87 8.35 -5.12 0.71
CA GLN A 87 9.42 -4.55 -0.13
C GLN A 87 9.77 -3.11 0.29
N SER A 88 8.76 -2.28 0.53
CA SER A 88 8.96 -0.90 1.00
C SER A 88 9.60 -0.84 2.40
N GLN A 89 9.33 -1.81 3.26
CA GLN A 89 9.98 -1.91 4.58
C GLN A 89 11.46 -2.32 4.47
N LEU A 90 11.81 -3.18 3.52
CA LEU A 90 13.21 -3.54 3.25
C LEU A 90 14.01 -2.33 2.75
N ALA A 91 13.42 -1.53 1.85
CA ALA A 91 14.08 -0.34 1.30
C ALA A 91 14.35 0.77 2.34
N LYS A 92 13.60 0.79 3.45
CA LYS A 92 13.82 1.73 4.56
C LYS A 92 14.88 1.27 5.58
N ARG A 93 15.34 0.02 5.47
CA ARG A 93 16.29 -0.61 6.41
C ARG A 93 17.70 -0.78 5.83
N GLY A 94 17.85 -0.63 4.51
CA GLY A 94 19.15 -0.52 3.84
C GLY A 94 19.51 0.95 3.67
#